data_AF-A0A957QI85-F1
#
_entry.id   AF-A0A957QI85-F1
#
_cell.length_a   1.000
_cell.length_b   1.000
_cell.length_c   1.000
_cell.angle_alpha   90.00
_cell.angle_beta   90.00
_cell.angle_gamma   90.00
#
_symmetry.space_group_name_H-M   'P 1'
#
loop_
_entity.id
_entity.type
_entity.pdbx_description
1 polymer ?
#
loop_
_entity_poly.entity_id
_entity_poly.type
_entity_poly.pdbx_seq_one_letter_code
_entity_poly.pdbx_strand_id
1 'polypeptide(L)' 'MSWQIDLAHSHINFSVRHMMISTVRGTFDSFSGTVEFDPET' A
#
# COMPACT_ATOMS: atom_id res chain seq x y z
N MET A 1 -17.47 -9.98 -5.43
CA MET A 1 -16.88 -9.32 -6.62
C MET A 1 -15.39 -9.17 -6.36
N SER A 2 -14.54 -9.60 -7.29
CA SER A 2 -13.09 -9.62 -7.11
C SER A 2 -12.43 -8.55 -7.97
N TRP A 3 -11.66 -7.65 -7.35
CA TRP A 3 -10.99 -6.53 -8.02
C TRP A 3 -9.48 -6.62 -7.83
N GLN A 4 -8.72 -6.54 -8.92
CA GLN A 4 -7.26 -6.53 -8.85
C GLN A 4 -6.74 -5.13 -8.55
N ILE A 5 -5.72 -5.04 -7.69
CA ILE A 5 -5.05 -3.78 -7.42
C ILE A 5 -4.17 -3.39 -8.61
N ASP A 6 -4.37 -2.19 -9.15
CA ASP A 6 -3.56 -1.64 -10.23
C ASP A 6 -2.26 -1.04 -9.68
N LEU A 7 -1.14 -1.62 -10.10
CA LEU A 7 0.21 -1.22 -9.70
C LEU A 7 0.58 0.19 -10.20
N ALA A 8 0.08 0.62 -11.36
CA ALA A 8 0.45 1.91 -11.94
C ALA A 8 -0.13 3.11 -11.17
N HIS A 9 -1.19 2.88 -10.38
CA HIS A 9 -1.93 3.93 -9.67
C HIS A 9 -2.08 3.68 -8.17
N SER A 10 -1.36 2.69 -7.65
CA SER A 10 -1.34 2.37 -6.22
C SER A 10 0.09 2.44 -5.69
N HIS A 11 0.26 2.84 -4.44
CA HIS A 11 1.58 2.93 -3.81
C HIS A 11 1.51 2.48 -2.35
N ILE A 12 2.47 1.64 -1.93
CA ILE A 12 2.67 1.31 -0.52
C ILE A 12 3.87 2.12 -0.02
N ASN A 13 3.57 3.11 0.83
CA ASN A 13 4.55 3.99 1.43
C ASN A 13 4.73 3.65 2.91
N PHE A 14 5.94 3.76 3.43
CA PHE A 14 6.20 3.68 4.85
C PHE A 14 7.07 4.84 5.34
N SER A 15 6.94 5.14 6.62
CA SER A 15 7.78 6.12 7.29
C SER A 15 8.12 5.66 8.69
N VAL A 16 9.40 5.73 9.04
CA VAL A 16 9.91 5.37 10.37
C VAL A 16 10.69 6.55 10.93
N ARG A 17 10.36 6.94 12.16
CA ARG A 17 11.11 7.97 12.88
C ARG A 17 12.46 7.41 13.32
N HIS A 18 13.54 8.10 13.00
CA HIS A 18 14.89 7.72 13.37
C HIS A 18 15.45 8.71 14.40
N MET A 19 15.60 8.22 15.64
CA MET A 19 16.14 8.96 16.79
C MET A 19 15.51 10.35 17.03
N MET A 20 14.21 10.52 16.76
CA MET A 20 13.45 11.78 16.93
C MET A 20 13.86 12.96 16.04
N ILE A 21 14.96 12.85 15.28
CA ILE A 21 15.55 13.95 14.51
C ILE A 21 15.22 13.84 13.03
N SER A 22 15.18 12.63 12.49
CA SER A 22 14.88 12.38 11.08
C SER A 22 13.77 11.36 10.89
N THR A 23 13.21 11.32 9.68
CA THR A 23 12.23 10.33 9.27
C THR A 23 12.72 9.66 8.00
N VAL A 24 12.97 8.36 8.09
CA VAL A 24 13.24 7.52 6.94
C VAL A 24 11.90 7.26 6.25
N ARG A 25 11.83 7.56 4.95
CA ARG A 25 10.67 7.27 4.10
C ARG A 25 11.10 6.27 3.04
N GLY A 26 10.22 5.34 2.72
CA GLY A 26 10.44 4.37 1.66
C GLY A 26 9.14 3.89 1.03
N THR A 27 9.30 3.15 -0.04
CA THR A 27 8.23 2.60 -0.87
C THR A 27 8.49 1.13 -1.12
N PHE A 28 7.42 0.38 -1.42
CA PHE A 28 7.56 -0.95 -2.04
C PHE A 28 7.32 -0.80 -3.54
N ASP A 29 8.34 -1.15 -4.34
CA ASP A 29 8.31 -0.93 -5.80
C ASP A 29 7.45 -1.96 -6.54
N SER A 30 7.22 -3.12 -5.93
CA SER A 30 6.39 -4.19 -6.50
C SER A 30 5.47 -4.78 -5.44
N PHE A 31 4.18 -4.84 -5.76
CA PHE A 31 3.18 -5.54 -4.95
C PHE A 31 2.01 -5.98 -5.84
N SER A 32 1.21 -6.89 -5.31
CA SER A 32 -0.01 -7.38 -5.95
C SER A 32 -1.05 -7.67 -4.88
N GLY A 33 -2.32 -7.54 -5.23
CA GLY A 33 -3.41 -7.89 -4.31
C GLY A 33 -4.75 -7.92 -4.99
N THR A 34 -5.72 -8.49 -4.29
CA THR A 34 -7.10 -8.65 -4.74
C THR A 34 -8.05 -8.20 -3.64
N VAL A 35 -9.03 -7.40 -4.00
CA VAL A 35 -10.10 -6.94 -3.12
C VAL A 35 -11.35 -7.76 -3.40
N GLU A 36 -11.77 -8.53 -2.40
CA GLU A 36 -13.07 -9.20 -2.41
C GLU A 36 -14.12 -8.26 -1.82
N PHE A 37 -15.09 -7.88 -2.64
CA PHE A 37 -16.21 -7.03 -2.27
C PHE A 37 -17.51 -7.85 -2.24
N ASP A 38 -18.17 -7.86 -1.08
CA ASP A 38 -19.51 -8.43 -0.91
C ASP A 38 -20.53 -7.29 -0.92
N PRO A 39 -21.46 -7.22 -1.90
CA PRO A 39 -22.47 -6.16 -1.95
C PRO A 39 -23.59 -6.31 -0.92
N GLU A 40 -23.73 -7.46 -0.26
CA GLU A 40 -24.85 -7.77 0.64
C GLU A 40 -24.52 -7.56 2.14
N THR A 41 -23.28 -7.14 2.46
CA THR A 41 -22.82 -6.77 3.81
C THR A 41 -22.32 -5.33 3.85
#